data_AF-A0A812Y0W2-F1
#
_entry.id   AF-A0A812Y0W2-F1
#
_cell.length_a   1.000
_cell.length_b   1.000
_cell.length_c   1.000
_cell.angle_alpha   90.00
_cell.angle_beta   90.00
_cell.angle_gamma   90.00
#
_symmetry.space_group_name_H-M   'P 1'
#
loop_
_entity.id
_entity.type
_entity.pdbx_description
1 polymer ?
#
loop_
_entity_poly.entity_id
_entity_poly.type
_entity_poly.pdbx_seq_one_letter_code
_entity_poly.pdbx_strand_id
1 'polypeptide(L)'
;GDYSIYYCRDVLRCPEGLPGSCAIGRTGRACADCFKGFAAASDGSCQPCDALQLWPFMLLPLVVIAIVPLLVFAGIVLSKARKVAISVFVVCLVFGQLVVCLQSLEAIYQFDILWVDPAKAILQSLSIFSFDIEFSCVIPPRNHLMEYTMQLLAYPVVLLGTFLVWSMARCTRKRVSFIYFVNFHGIILIALLTAMSLSVLRPFQCRENPNGTSTIVTKTDVICWTTGEHIALILLACVGILAYPVAILAAISFLTWKYPIWLRSSSGLEVLEKYRFLFGRFRPERYYYGLMLSFHNLVVALIPATLVAVPALQVGIMGIVVCVKLTTQSLLWPWRVDVANYNDMVLSAGLLMLLLLASPLLNLNEQKAMEFVAVLLAVVMFLLPIAALLAASAAVCFRLRPQSKYSMFLCHHKAGAGALCRFIKLIVHKYGRMNIFLDSDELDDLSRIFEIVSSDTRCLVAVLTPDLLQRMWCAGEMTSARKSGIPIIPLYCDGFAFPDADCINKIESVWTEEQQYTLTSHGISMEDIK
;
A
#
# COMPACT_ATOMS: atom_id res chain seq x y z
N GLY A 1 -29.03 46.52 16.53
CA GLY A 1 -29.05 45.18 17.12
C GLY A 1 -28.12 44.35 16.27
N ASP A 2 -26.97 43.97 16.83
CA ASP A 2 -25.88 43.44 16.01
C ASP A 2 -26.17 42.00 15.61
N TYR A 3 -26.30 41.75 14.31
CA TYR A 3 -26.49 40.42 13.77
C TYR A 3 -25.16 39.67 13.72
N SER A 4 -25.14 38.42 14.16
CA SER A 4 -24.00 37.52 13.99
C SER A 4 -24.12 36.76 12.67
N ILE A 5 -23.11 36.88 11.81
CA ILE A 5 -23.09 36.27 10.48
C ILE A 5 -22.35 34.93 10.53
N TYR A 6 -22.97 33.89 9.98
CA TYR A 6 -22.44 32.53 9.89
C TYR A 6 -22.50 32.02 8.45
N TYR A 7 -21.56 31.15 8.05
CA TYR A 7 -21.62 30.49 6.76
C TYR A 7 -22.69 29.40 6.75
N CYS A 8 -23.51 29.40 5.70
CA CYS A 8 -24.43 28.30 5.42
C CYS A 8 -23.73 27.20 4.63
N ARG A 9 -24.10 25.94 4.90
CA ARG A 9 -23.54 24.78 4.18
C ARG A 9 -23.97 24.72 2.72
N ASP A 10 -25.17 25.21 2.41
CA ASP A 10 -25.73 25.26 1.06
C ASP A 10 -26.63 26.49 0.96
N VAL A 11 -26.59 27.18 -0.18
CA VAL A 11 -27.46 28.32 -0.49
C VAL A 11 -28.94 27.92 -0.39
N LEU A 12 -29.26 26.66 -0.76
CA LEU A 12 -30.62 26.14 -0.67
C LEU A 12 -31.14 25.99 0.77
N ARG A 13 -30.25 25.87 1.77
CA ARG A 13 -30.65 25.77 3.20
C ARG A 13 -30.96 27.15 3.80
N CYS A 14 -30.28 28.17 3.30
CA CYS A 14 -30.40 29.56 3.73
C CYS A 14 -30.81 30.43 2.53
N PRO A 15 -32.09 30.37 2.11
CA PRO A 15 -32.57 31.18 1.01
C PRO A 15 -32.42 32.68 1.33
N GLU A 16 -32.27 33.50 0.30
CA GLU A 16 -32.27 34.95 0.45
C GLU A 16 -33.55 35.42 1.15
N GLY A 17 -33.41 36.23 2.19
CA GLY A 17 -34.52 36.60 3.05
C GLY A 17 -34.11 37.45 4.23
N LEU A 18 -35.05 37.66 5.16
CA LEU A 18 -34.79 38.38 6.40
C LEU A 18 -33.79 37.62 7.28
N PRO A 19 -32.91 38.29 8.03
CA PRO A 19 -32.02 37.63 8.98
C PRO A 19 -32.79 36.69 9.92
N GLY A 20 -32.38 35.41 9.93
CA GLY A 20 -33.04 34.36 10.72
C GLY A 20 -34.11 33.54 9.99
N SER A 21 -34.42 33.84 8.72
CA SER A 21 -35.26 32.97 7.89
C SER A 21 -34.46 31.76 7.37
N CYS A 22 -35.01 30.57 7.55
CA CYS A 22 -34.45 29.32 7.03
C CYS A 22 -35.37 28.69 5.99
N ALA A 23 -34.83 27.78 5.17
CA ALA A 23 -35.65 26.92 4.32
C ALA A 23 -36.70 26.14 5.14
N ILE A 24 -37.79 25.75 4.49
CA ILE A 24 -38.94 25.10 5.13
C ILE A 24 -38.47 23.89 5.94
N GLY A 25 -38.91 23.80 7.19
CA GLY A 25 -38.62 22.66 8.06
C GLY A 25 -37.25 22.71 8.75
N ARG A 26 -36.45 23.77 8.57
CA ARG A 26 -35.12 23.94 9.19
C ARG A 26 -35.12 24.83 10.43
N THR A 27 -34.14 24.61 11.30
CA THR A 27 -33.86 25.36 12.53
C THR A 27 -32.36 25.31 12.87
N GLY A 28 -31.94 25.97 13.96
CA GLY A 28 -30.53 26.04 14.38
C GLY A 28 -29.74 27.17 13.69
N ARG A 29 -28.50 27.39 14.15
CA ARG A 29 -27.60 28.38 13.55
C ARG A 29 -27.22 27.96 12.12
N ALA A 30 -27.24 28.92 11.21
CA ALA A 30 -27.06 28.69 9.77
C ALA A 30 -27.98 27.58 9.21
N CYS A 31 -29.20 27.44 9.79
CA CYS A 31 -30.22 26.49 9.35
C CYS A 31 -29.71 25.04 9.31
N ALA A 32 -28.85 24.67 10.28
CA ALA A 32 -28.17 23.38 10.30
C ALA A 32 -29.14 22.18 10.34
N ASP A 33 -30.16 22.26 11.21
CA ASP A 33 -30.96 21.12 11.64
C ASP A 33 -32.35 21.12 11.03
N CYS A 34 -32.91 19.93 10.85
CA CYS A 34 -34.33 19.74 10.58
C CYS A 34 -35.14 19.68 11.88
N PHE A 35 -36.42 20.05 11.84
CA PHE A 35 -37.33 19.77 12.97
C PHE A 35 -37.42 18.27 13.25
N LYS A 36 -37.84 17.92 14.48
CA LYS A 36 -38.06 16.53 14.87
C LYS A 36 -39.07 15.87 13.93
N GLY A 37 -38.73 14.70 13.38
CA GLY A 37 -39.59 13.98 12.44
C GLY A 37 -39.51 14.50 11.00
N PHE A 38 -38.53 15.35 10.69
CA PHE A 38 -38.21 15.80 9.34
C PHE A 38 -36.77 15.39 8.97
N ALA A 39 -36.55 15.08 7.69
CA ALA A 39 -35.25 14.75 7.11
C ALA A 39 -34.88 15.76 6.02
N ALA A 40 -33.58 15.97 5.79
CA ALA A 40 -33.11 16.86 4.74
C ALA A 40 -33.47 16.31 3.35
N ALA A 41 -34.06 17.16 2.51
CA ALA A 41 -34.32 16.87 1.10
C ALA A 41 -33.24 17.49 0.20
N SER A 42 -33.16 17.05 -1.05
CA SER A 42 -32.18 17.52 -2.03
C SER A 42 -32.36 18.99 -2.42
N ASP A 43 -33.56 19.55 -2.22
CA ASP A 43 -33.91 20.95 -2.48
C ASP A 43 -33.49 21.90 -1.34
N GLY A 44 -32.79 21.39 -0.32
CA GLY A 44 -32.37 22.16 0.85
C GLY A 44 -33.43 22.34 1.93
N SER A 45 -34.69 21.96 1.68
CA SER A 45 -35.75 21.92 2.70
C SER A 45 -35.60 20.70 3.61
N CYS A 46 -36.40 20.65 4.67
CA CYS A 46 -36.64 19.40 5.40
C CYS A 46 -38.08 18.95 5.16
N GLN A 47 -38.24 17.69 4.80
CA GLN A 47 -39.53 17.04 4.54
C GLN A 47 -39.87 16.07 5.67
N PRO A 48 -41.16 15.83 5.97
CA PRO A 48 -41.56 14.86 6.99
C PRO A 48 -40.99 13.48 6.67
N CYS A 49 -40.53 12.77 7.69
CA CYS A 49 -39.93 11.46 7.52
C CYS A 49 -40.97 10.43 7.08
N ASP A 50 -40.80 9.87 5.89
CA ASP A 50 -41.65 8.78 5.38
C ASP A 50 -41.14 7.40 5.84
N ALA A 51 -42.04 6.41 5.86
CA ALA A 51 -41.71 5.02 6.20
C ALA A 51 -40.57 4.44 5.35
N LEU A 52 -40.43 4.94 4.11
CA LEU A 52 -39.33 4.58 3.23
C LEU A 52 -37.99 5.09 3.77
N GLN A 53 -37.89 6.30 4.34
CA GLN A 53 -36.65 6.90 4.83
C GLN A 53 -36.12 6.28 6.13
N LEU A 54 -36.93 5.45 6.81
CA LEU A 54 -36.49 4.61 7.93
C LEU A 54 -35.70 3.36 7.46
N TRP A 55 -35.55 3.15 6.14
CA TRP A 55 -34.88 1.99 5.57
C TRP A 55 -33.45 1.74 6.07
N PRO A 56 -32.57 2.73 6.32
CA PRO A 56 -31.20 2.46 6.75
C PRO A 56 -31.17 1.77 8.13
N PHE A 57 -32.14 2.11 8.98
CA PHE A 57 -32.33 1.56 10.32
C PHE A 57 -32.86 0.11 10.30
N MET A 58 -33.69 -0.20 9.30
CA MET A 58 -34.25 -1.55 9.11
C MET A 58 -33.28 -2.48 8.38
N LEU A 59 -32.48 -1.95 7.44
CA LEU A 59 -31.56 -2.73 6.60
C LEU A 59 -30.23 -3.04 7.27
N LEU A 60 -29.66 -2.16 8.10
CA LEU A 60 -28.37 -2.43 8.74
C LEU A 60 -28.38 -3.73 9.60
N PRO A 61 -29.40 -3.98 10.45
CA PRO A 61 -29.51 -5.24 11.18
C PRO A 61 -29.79 -6.42 10.23
N LEU A 62 -30.63 -6.23 9.21
CA LEU A 62 -31.02 -7.27 8.25
C LEU A 62 -29.85 -7.72 7.37
N VAL A 63 -28.99 -6.79 6.97
CA VAL A 63 -27.77 -7.02 6.20
C VAL A 63 -26.74 -7.76 7.07
N VAL A 64 -26.57 -7.39 8.34
CA VAL A 64 -25.71 -8.13 9.28
C VAL A 64 -26.23 -9.54 9.53
N ILE A 65 -27.55 -9.71 9.66
CA ILE A 65 -28.22 -11.00 9.86
C ILE A 65 -28.21 -11.86 8.59
N ALA A 66 -28.23 -11.27 7.39
CA ALA A 66 -28.26 -11.99 6.12
C ALA A 66 -26.86 -12.32 5.56
N ILE A 67 -25.87 -11.44 5.74
CA ILE A 67 -24.51 -11.63 5.21
C ILE A 67 -23.77 -12.75 5.95
N VAL A 68 -23.93 -12.89 7.27
CA VAL A 68 -23.20 -13.90 8.05
C VAL A 68 -23.60 -15.34 7.67
N PRO A 69 -24.90 -15.71 7.58
CA PRO A 69 -25.31 -17.01 7.07
C PRO A 69 -24.88 -17.25 5.62
N LEU A 70 -24.91 -16.22 4.77
CA LEU A 70 -24.57 -16.32 3.36
C LEU A 70 -23.06 -16.51 3.14
N LEU A 71 -22.22 -15.92 3.98
CA LEU A 71 -20.77 -16.15 3.99
C LEU A 71 -20.39 -17.51 4.58
N VAL A 72 -21.10 -17.97 5.62
CA VAL A 72 -20.95 -19.34 6.14
C VAL A 72 -21.37 -20.36 5.07
N PHE A 73 -22.50 -20.12 4.39
CA PHE A 73 -22.99 -20.94 3.30
C PHE A 73 -22.04 -20.93 2.09
N ALA A 74 -21.55 -19.76 1.67
CA ALA A 74 -20.58 -19.62 0.59
C ALA A 74 -19.24 -20.28 0.94
N GLY A 75 -18.74 -20.16 2.18
CA GLY A 75 -17.54 -20.86 2.63
C GLY A 75 -17.68 -22.38 2.55
N ILE A 76 -18.85 -22.92 2.90
CA ILE A 76 -19.16 -24.35 2.82
C ILE A 76 -19.30 -24.81 1.35
N VAL A 77 -19.96 -24.03 0.50
CA VAL A 77 -20.27 -24.41 -0.90
C VAL A 77 -19.06 -24.19 -1.82
N LEU A 78 -18.35 -23.07 -1.70
CA LEU A 78 -17.18 -22.73 -2.52
C LEU A 78 -15.95 -23.57 -2.18
N SER A 79 -15.88 -24.16 -0.98
CA SER A 79 -14.83 -25.12 -0.63
C SER A 79 -14.78 -26.33 -1.58
N LYS A 80 -15.90 -26.68 -2.22
CA LYS A 80 -16.01 -27.80 -3.16
C LYS A 80 -15.76 -27.41 -4.62
N ALA A 81 -15.78 -26.12 -4.97
CA ALA A 81 -15.68 -25.64 -6.35
C ALA A 81 -14.52 -24.64 -6.50
N ARG A 82 -13.29 -25.15 -6.62
CA ARG A 82 -12.04 -24.37 -6.68
C ARG A 82 -12.04 -23.26 -7.75
N LYS A 83 -12.68 -23.48 -8.91
CA LYS A 83 -12.79 -22.47 -9.98
C LYS A 83 -13.72 -21.31 -9.60
N VAL A 84 -14.89 -21.61 -9.04
CA VAL A 84 -15.86 -20.58 -8.60
C VAL A 84 -15.28 -19.75 -7.46
N ALA A 85 -14.54 -20.38 -6.54
CA ALA A 85 -13.88 -19.68 -5.44
C ALA A 85 -12.84 -18.64 -5.90
N ILE A 86 -12.11 -18.92 -7.00
CA ILE A 86 -11.12 -17.98 -7.55
C ILE A 86 -11.84 -16.79 -8.22
N SER A 87 -12.87 -17.02 -9.02
CA SER A 87 -13.64 -15.94 -9.67
C SER A 87 -14.32 -15.04 -8.64
N VAL A 88 -14.96 -15.61 -7.61
CA VAL A 88 -15.58 -14.84 -6.52
C VAL A 88 -14.53 -14.01 -5.78
N PHE A 89 -13.35 -14.60 -5.50
CA PHE A 89 -12.26 -13.87 -4.85
C PHE A 89 -11.80 -12.64 -5.66
N VAL A 90 -11.65 -12.77 -6.98
CA VAL A 90 -11.29 -11.64 -7.86
C VAL A 90 -12.36 -10.55 -7.85
N VAL A 91 -13.64 -10.92 -7.95
CA VAL A 91 -14.76 -9.97 -7.91
C VAL A 91 -14.78 -9.22 -6.58
N CYS A 92 -14.63 -9.92 -5.45
CA CYS A 92 -14.57 -9.29 -4.14
C CYS A 92 -13.36 -8.34 -3.99
N LEU A 93 -12.20 -8.69 -4.56
CA LEU A 93 -11.03 -7.81 -4.56
C LEU A 93 -11.29 -6.51 -5.34
N VAL A 94 -11.78 -6.64 -6.57
CA VAL A 94 -12.07 -5.49 -7.46
C VAL A 94 -13.15 -4.60 -6.86
N PHE A 95 -14.22 -5.19 -6.32
CA PHE A 95 -15.27 -4.45 -5.62
C PHE A 95 -14.72 -3.74 -4.37
N GLY A 96 -13.86 -4.40 -3.60
CA GLY A 96 -13.20 -3.78 -2.45
C GLY A 96 -12.35 -2.57 -2.83
N GLN A 97 -11.64 -2.62 -3.97
CA GLN A 97 -10.87 -1.48 -4.49
C GLN A 97 -11.79 -0.31 -4.90
N LEU A 98 -12.94 -0.62 -5.52
CA LEU A 98 -13.96 0.38 -5.84
C LEU A 98 -14.48 1.07 -4.57
N VAL A 99 -14.81 0.32 -3.51
CA VAL A 99 -15.26 0.90 -2.24
C VAL A 99 -14.20 1.86 -1.65
N VAL A 100 -12.93 1.47 -1.65
CA VAL A 100 -11.84 2.36 -1.17
C VAL A 100 -11.71 3.61 -2.05
N CYS A 101 -11.91 3.48 -3.36
CA CYS A 101 -11.94 4.61 -4.28
C CYS A 101 -13.10 5.57 -3.97
N LEU A 102 -14.31 5.04 -3.74
CA LEU A 102 -15.48 5.82 -3.37
C LEU A 102 -15.31 6.52 -2.01
N GLN A 103 -14.67 5.88 -1.03
CA GLN A 103 -14.33 6.51 0.25
C GLN A 103 -13.30 7.62 0.10
N SER A 104 -12.37 7.50 -0.84
CA SER A 104 -11.42 8.58 -1.17
C SER A 104 -12.13 9.73 -1.86
N LEU A 105 -13.10 9.44 -2.74
CA LEU A 105 -13.94 10.43 -3.38
C LEU A 105 -14.81 11.19 -2.37
N GLU A 106 -15.34 10.51 -1.36
CA GLU A 106 -16.03 11.18 -0.25
C GLU A 106 -15.09 12.14 0.50
N ALA A 107 -13.86 11.71 0.81
CA ALA A 107 -12.91 12.60 1.47
C ALA A 107 -12.69 13.90 0.65
N ILE A 108 -12.68 13.79 -0.68
CA ILE A 108 -12.61 14.94 -1.59
C ILE A 108 -13.92 15.76 -1.57
N TYR A 109 -15.08 15.12 -1.46
CA TYR A 109 -16.38 15.80 -1.36
C TYR A 109 -16.49 16.68 -0.09
N GLN A 110 -15.72 16.38 0.96
CA GLN A 110 -15.63 17.23 2.17
C GLN A 110 -14.79 18.51 1.99
N PHE A 111 -14.11 18.68 0.85
CA PHE A 111 -13.39 19.92 0.55
C PHE A 111 -14.36 21.05 0.20
N ASP A 112 -13.91 22.30 0.36
CA ASP A 112 -14.69 23.48 0.02
C ASP A 112 -14.71 23.76 -1.49
N ILE A 113 -15.37 22.87 -2.23
CA ILE A 113 -15.51 22.91 -3.69
C ILE A 113 -16.97 23.22 -4.04
N LEU A 114 -17.18 24.15 -4.98
CA LEU A 114 -18.49 24.49 -5.51
C LEU A 114 -18.96 23.40 -6.48
N TRP A 115 -19.44 22.28 -5.93
CA TRP A 115 -19.99 21.19 -6.73
C TRP A 115 -21.27 21.63 -7.44
N VAL A 116 -21.26 21.51 -8.77
CA VAL A 116 -22.41 21.82 -9.64
C VAL A 116 -23.08 20.51 -10.08
N ASP A 117 -24.39 20.56 -10.37
CA ASP A 117 -25.10 19.44 -10.98
C ASP A 117 -24.59 19.15 -12.40
N PRO A 118 -24.47 17.86 -12.81
CA PRO A 118 -24.94 16.64 -12.13
C PRO A 118 -23.96 16.01 -11.12
N ALA A 119 -22.74 16.54 -11.00
CA ALA A 119 -21.70 15.94 -10.16
C ALA A 119 -22.10 15.94 -8.66
N LYS A 120 -22.72 17.03 -8.19
CA LYS A 120 -23.24 17.15 -6.82
C LYS A 120 -24.21 16.02 -6.47
N ALA A 121 -25.22 15.76 -7.31
CA ALA A 121 -26.19 14.69 -7.10
C ALA A 121 -25.54 13.29 -7.05
N ILE A 122 -24.57 13.01 -7.93
CA ILE A 122 -23.84 11.74 -7.94
C ILE A 122 -23.06 11.58 -6.62
N LEU A 123 -22.30 12.59 -6.20
CA LEU A 123 -21.50 12.53 -4.97
C LEU A 123 -22.39 12.39 -3.72
N GLN A 124 -23.52 13.09 -3.67
CA GLN A 124 -24.48 12.94 -2.58
C GLN A 124 -25.00 11.50 -2.46
N SER A 125 -25.24 10.81 -3.57
CA SER A 125 -25.67 9.40 -3.54
C SER A 125 -24.60 8.44 -2.98
N LEU A 126 -23.32 8.85 -2.99
CA LEU A 126 -22.18 8.06 -2.51
C LEU A 126 -21.90 8.21 -1.01
N SER A 127 -22.51 9.19 -0.34
CA SER A 127 -22.38 9.44 1.12
C SER A 127 -22.72 8.22 2.00
N ILE A 128 -23.48 7.25 1.48
CA ILE A 128 -23.74 5.98 2.16
C ILE A 128 -22.45 5.19 2.46
N PHE A 129 -21.42 5.31 1.61
CA PHE A 129 -20.15 4.59 1.77
C PHE A 129 -19.24 5.19 2.85
N SER A 130 -19.59 6.37 3.37
CA SER A 130 -18.86 7.07 4.44
C SER A 130 -19.56 6.99 5.80
N PHE A 131 -20.70 6.27 5.87
CA PHE A 131 -21.58 6.24 7.04
C PHE A 131 -22.09 7.63 7.47
N ASP A 132 -22.22 8.59 6.53
CA ASP A 132 -22.92 9.86 6.80
C ASP A 132 -24.44 9.68 6.81
N ILE A 133 -24.94 8.92 7.78
CA ILE A 133 -26.37 8.73 7.97
C ILE A 133 -26.85 9.82 8.92
N GLU A 134 -27.78 10.67 8.46
CA GLU A 134 -28.46 11.65 9.31
C GLU A 134 -29.53 10.94 10.16
N PHE A 135 -29.45 11.11 11.49
CA PHE A 135 -30.37 10.45 12.43
C PHE A 135 -31.57 11.32 12.82
N SER A 136 -31.82 12.43 12.11
CA SER A 136 -32.81 13.46 12.44
C SER A 136 -34.25 12.96 12.53
N CYS A 137 -34.59 11.83 11.88
CA CYS A 137 -35.91 11.21 12.00
C CYS A 137 -36.16 10.56 13.36
N VAL A 138 -35.12 10.04 14.01
CA VAL A 138 -35.23 9.26 15.26
C VAL A 138 -34.78 10.09 16.45
N ILE A 139 -33.72 10.87 16.27
CA ILE A 139 -33.09 11.64 17.33
C ILE A 139 -33.67 13.07 17.35
N PRO A 140 -33.99 13.63 18.53
CA PRO A 140 -34.40 15.03 18.62
C PRO A 140 -33.36 15.99 18.03
N PRO A 141 -33.79 17.10 17.39
CA PRO A 141 -32.88 18.11 16.88
C PRO A 141 -31.99 18.69 18.00
N ARG A 142 -30.77 19.12 17.65
CA ARG A 142 -29.75 19.66 18.58
C ARG A 142 -29.17 18.69 19.61
N ASN A 143 -29.41 17.37 19.49
CA ASN A 143 -28.71 16.38 20.30
C ASN A 143 -27.57 15.72 19.52
N HIS A 144 -26.57 16.53 19.16
CA HIS A 144 -25.45 16.10 18.30
C HIS A 144 -24.57 15.06 18.98
N LEU A 145 -24.48 15.11 20.33
CA LEU A 145 -23.75 14.14 21.12
C LEU A 145 -24.30 12.71 20.96
N MET A 146 -25.62 12.55 21.03
CA MET A 146 -26.27 11.24 20.87
C MET A 146 -26.12 10.71 19.44
N GLU A 147 -26.33 11.57 18.44
CA GLU A 147 -26.14 11.24 17.02
C GLU A 147 -24.72 10.72 16.77
N TYR A 148 -23.72 11.45 17.24
CA TYR A 148 -22.32 11.06 17.10
C TYR A 148 -21.97 9.78 17.86
N THR A 149 -22.52 9.60 19.07
CA THR A 149 -22.31 8.39 19.88
C THR A 149 -22.87 7.15 19.19
N MET A 150 -24.06 7.24 18.57
CA MET A 150 -24.66 6.15 17.83
C MET A 150 -23.83 5.78 16.59
N GLN A 151 -23.31 6.76 15.87
CA GLN A 151 -22.38 6.54 14.76
C GLN A 151 -21.12 5.80 15.24
N LEU A 152 -20.56 6.20 16.39
CA LEU A 152 -19.37 5.57 16.97
C LEU A 152 -19.64 4.13 17.46
N LEU A 153 -20.84 3.83 17.95
CA LEU A 153 -21.24 2.51 18.44
C LEU A 153 -21.70 1.54 17.34
N ALA A 154 -21.88 2.02 16.10
CA ALA A 154 -22.38 1.21 15.00
C ALA A 154 -21.55 -0.07 14.77
N TYR A 155 -20.22 0.03 14.69
CA TYR A 155 -19.37 -1.15 14.49
C TYR A 155 -19.32 -2.09 15.71
N PRO A 156 -19.20 -1.61 16.97
CA PRO A 156 -19.34 -2.44 18.15
C PRO A 156 -20.65 -3.24 18.19
N VAL A 157 -21.77 -2.65 17.76
CA VAL A 157 -23.06 -3.36 17.63
C VAL A 157 -22.98 -4.46 16.57
N VAL A 158 -22.38 -4.19 15.40
CA VAL A 158 -22.14 -5.20 14.36
C VAL A 158 -21.27 -6.34 14.90
N LEU A 159 -20.18 -6.03 15.61
CA LEU A 159 -19.27 -6.99 16.22
C LEU A 159 -19.97 -7.86 17.27
N LEU A 160 -20.81 -7.27 18.12
CA LEU A 160 -21.58 -8.01 19.11
C LEU A 160 -22.60 -8.93 18.43
N GLY A 161 -23.34 -8.43 17.44
CA GLY A 161 -24.33 -9.20 16.69
C GLY A 161 -23.71 -10.40 15.98
N THR A 162 -22.59 -10.21 15.28
CA THR A 162 -21.88 -11.29 14.58
C THR A 162 -21.26 -12.29 15.56
N PHE A 163 -20.78 -11.83 16.73
CA PHE A 163 -20.26 -12.69 17.78
C PHE A 163 -21.35 -13.58 18.39
N LEU A 164 -22.56 -13.05 18.62
CA LEU A 164 -23.71 -13.82 19.06
C LEU A 164 -24.10 -14.87 18.01
N VAL A 165 -24.15 -14.50 16.73
CA VAL A 165 -24.43 -15.45 15.63
C VAL A 165 -23.37 -16.55 15.57
N TRP A 166 -22.09 -16.21 15.66
CA TRP A 166 -21.00 -17.19 15.71
C TRP A 166 -21.11 -18.13 16.93
N SER A 167 -21.47 -17.58 18.09
CA SER A 167 -21.66 -18.34 19.33
C SER A 167 -22.83 -19.32 19.21
N MET A 168 -23.96 -18.87 18.65
CA MET A 168 -25.12 -19.73 18.36
C MET A 168 -24.80 -20.82 17.33
N ALA A 169 -24.06 -20.47 16.26
CA ALA A 169 -23.63 -21.44 15.26
C ALA A 169 -22.73 -22.54 15.85
N ARG A 170 -22.02 -22.26 16.94
CA ARG A 170 -21.20 -23.25 17.65
C ARG A 170 -22.03 -24.33 18.35
N CYS A 171 -23.30 -24.03 18.68
CA CYS A 171 -24.24 -25.00 19.24
C CYS A 171 -24.80 -25.97 18.18
N THR A 172 -24.55 -25.72 16.89
CA THR A 172 -24.98 -26.61 15.80
C THR A 172 -24.01 -27.77 15.60
N ARG A 173 -24.48 -28.84 14.94
CA ARG A 173 -23.69 -30.07 14.69
C ARG A 173 -22.42 -29.84 13.86
N LYS A 174 -22.34 -28.73 13.11
CA LYS A 174 -21.15 -28.31 12.34
C LYS A 174 -20.51 -27.08 12.97
N ARG A 175 -19.44 -27.29 13.73
CA ARG A 175 -18.73 -26.19 14.41
C ARG A 175 -18.02 -25.29 13.41
N VAL A 176 -18.33 -24.00 13.43
CA VAL A 176 -17.62 -22.98 12.64
C VAL A 176 -16.35 -22.54 13.37
N SER A 177 -15.20 -22.61 12.71
CA SER A 177 -13.92 -22.17 13.30
C SER A 177 -13.89 -20.67 13.56
N PHE A 178 -13.24 -20.26 14.65
CA PHE A 178 -13.01 -18.84 14.98
C PHE A 178 -12.18 -18.09 13.93
N ILE A 179 -11.41 -18.81 13.10
CA ILE A 179 -10.63 -18.24 12.00
C ILE A 179 -11.50 -17.47 11.00
N TYR A 180 -12.71 -17.97 10.72
CA TYR A 180 -13.64 -17.31 9.80
C TYR A 180 -14.15 -15.99 10.39
N PHE A 181 -14.43 -15.95 11.69
CA PHE A 181 -14.83 -14.74 12.41
C PHE A 181 -13.71 -13.67 12.34
N VAL A 182 -12.46 -14.06 12.61
CA VAL A 182 -11.30 -13.16 12.52
C VAL A 182 -11.12 -12.62 11.11
N ASN A 183 -11.21 -13.47 10.08
CA ASN A 183 -11.07 -13.02 8.70
C ASN A 183 -12.21 -12.09 8.27
N PHE A 184 -13.44 -12.38 8.66
CA PHE A 184 -14.60 -11.54 8.36
C PHE A 184 -14.44 -10.14 8.96
N HIS A 185 -14.16 -10.04 10.26
CA HIS A 185 -13.95 -8.77 10.92
C HIS A 185 -12.69 -8.05 10.44
N GLY A 186 -11.63 -8.79 10.11
CA GLY A 186 -10.42 -8.21 9.52
C GLY A 186 -10.68 -7.56 8.16
N ILE A 187 -11.51 -8.19 7.30
CA ILE A 187 -11.93 -7.58 6.03
C ILE A 187 -12.74 -6.31 6.29
N ILE A 188 -13.72 -6.36 7.20
CA ILE A 188 -14.58 -5.21 7.50
C ILE A 188 -13.76 -4.05 8.06
N LEU A 189 -12.90 -4.28 9.05
CA LEU A 189 -12.08 -3.22 9.67
C LEU A 189 -11.16 -2.55 8.66
N ILE A 190 -10.53 -3.31 7.76
CA ILE A 190 -9.69 -2.73 6.70
C ILE A 190 -10.54 -1.97 5.69
N ALA A 191 -11.68 -2.52 5.28
CA ALA A 191 -12.56 -1.90 4.29
C ALA A 191 -13.22 -0.62 4.80
N LEU A 192 -13.48 -0.53 6.11
CA LEU A 192 -14.12 0.62 6.74
C LEU A 192 -13.13 1.60 7.36
N LEU A 193 -11.81 1.35 7.28
CA LEU A 193 -10.80 2.19 7.91
C LEU A 193 -10.94 3.67 7.53
N THR A 194 -11.04 3.99 6.24
CA THR A 194 -11.17 5.39 5.78
C THR A 194 -12.49 6.00 6.23
N ALA A 195 -13.60 5.29 6.05
CA ALA A 195 -14.93 5.77 6.46
C ALA A 195 -15.00 6.03 7.98
N MET A 196 -14.54 5.10 8.81
CA MET A 196 -14.46 5.26 10.26
C MET A 196 -13.56 6.43 10.66
N SER A 197 -12.41 6.57 9.99
CA SER A 197 -11.49 7.68 10.25
C SER A 197 -12.12 9.04 9.91
N LEU A 198 -12.78 9.16 8.74
CA LEU A 198 -13.52 10.36 8.35
C LEU A 198 -14.59 10.70 9.38
N SER A 199 -15.42 9.74 9.78
CA SER A 199 -16.50 9.96 10.75
C SER A 199 -15.98 10.40 12.11
N VAL A 200 -14.93 9.76 12.62
CA VAL A 200 -14.31 10.10 13.90
C VAL A 200 -13.64 11.49 13.89
N LEU A 201 -13.15 11.94 12.73
CA LEU A 201 -12.45 13.21 12.61
C LEU A 201 -13.40 14.41 12.39
N ARG A 202 -14.70 14.20 12.16
CA ARG A 202 -15.68 15.27 11.91
C ARG A 202 -15.68 16.39 12.97
N PRO A 203 -15.60 16.11 14.28
CA PRO A 203 -15.61 17.18 15.29
C PRO A 203 -14.42 18.15 15.20
N PHE A 204 -13.33 17.76 14.53
CA PHE A 204 -12.15 18.61 14.29
C PHE A 204 -12.29 19.50 13.06
N GLN A 205 -13.28 19.28 12.19
CA GLN A 205 -13.51 20.07 10.97
C GLN A 205 -14.22 21.38 11.29
N CYS A 206 -13.50 22.32 11.89
CA CYS A 206 -14.00 23.64 12.25
C CYS A 206 -13.70 24.67 11.14
N ARG A 207 -14.73 25.37 10.67
CA ARG A 207 -14.61 26.48 9.71
C ARG A 207 -14.87 27.80 10.42
N GLU A 208 -14.04 28.80 10.12
CA GLU A 208 -14.18 30.16 10.63
C GLU A 208 -15.33 30.90 9.92
N ASN A 209 -16.14 31.63 10.70
CA ASN A 209 -17.26 32.43 10.23
C ASN A 209 -16.89 33.93 10.19
N PRO A 210 -17.64 34.76 9.43
CA PRO A 210 -17.36 36.19 9.34
C PRO A 210 -17.43 36.94 10.67
N ASN A 211 -18.11 36.39 11.67
CA ASN A 211 -18.17 36.95 13.03
C ASN A 211 -16.95 36.60 13.92
N GLY A 212 -15.94 35.91 13.39
CA GLY A 212 -14.73 35.49 14.12
C GLY A 212 -14.90 34.22 14.97
N THR A 213 -16.09 33.61 15.00
CA THR A 213 -16.32 32.31 15.65
C THR A 213 -16.14 31.17 14.66
N SER A 214 -15.74 29.99 15.13
CA SER A 214 -15.66 28.80 14.28
C SER A 214 -16.77 27.80 14.59
N THR A 215 -17.31 27.12 13.58
CA THR A 215 -18.37 26.10 13.73
C THR A 215 -17.98 24.82 12.99
N ILE A 216 -18.52 23.67 13.42
CA ILE A 216 -18.29 22.39 12.72
C ILE A 216 -18.92 22.46 11.31
N VAL A 217 -18.19 22.06 10.27
CA VAL A 217 -18.65 22.13 8.87
C VAL A 217 -19.93 21.32 8.63
N THR A 218 -20.02 20.12 9.19
CA THR A 218 -21.18 19.23 9.01
C THR A 218 -22.38 19.62 9.87
N LYS A 219 -22.13 20.23 11.04
CA LYS A 219 -23.14 20.64 12.04
C LYS A 219 -22.84 22.06 12.52
N THR A 220 -23.27 23.05 11.72
CA THR A 220 -23.00 24.47 11.96
C THR A 220 -23.68 25.06 13.19
N ASP A 221 -24.58 24.31 13.86
CA ASP A 221 -25.15 24.74 15.14
C ASP A 221 -24.14 24.67 16.30
N VAL A 222 -23.08 23.86 16.18
CA VAL A 222 -22.07 23.69 17.23
C VAL A 222 -20.90 24.64 17.01
N ILE A 223 -20.69 25.56 17.96
CA ILE A 223 -19.54 26.47 17.96
C ILE A 223 -18.32 25.76 18.54
N CYS A 224 -17.24 25.75 17.78
CA CYS A 224 -15.99 25.12 18.15
C CYS A 224 -15.30 25.83 19.33
N TRP A 225 -14.64 25.04 20.19
CA TRP A 225 -13.76 25.44 21.29
C TRP A 225 -14.38 26.23 22.45
N THR A 226 -15.60 26.73 22.28
CA THR A 226 -16.27 27.60 23.26
C THR A 226 -17.42 26.90 24.00
N THR A 227 -18.08 25.94 23.35
CA THR A 227 -19.24 25.25 23.92
C THR A 227 -18.83 23.97 24.64
N GLY A 228 -19.46 23.68 25.78
CA GLY A 228 -19.26 22.40 26.49
C GLY A 228 -19.66 21.18 25.63
N GLU A 229 -20.61 21.36 24.71
CA GLU A 229 -21.01 20.35 23.74
C GLU A 229 -19.87 19.98 22.76
N HIS A 230 -19.17 20.98 22.20
CA HIS A 230 -18.02 20.70 21.33
C HIS A 230 -16.90 19.98 22.07
N ILE A 231 -16.60 20.37 23.31
CA ILE A 231 -15.60 19.69 24.14
C ILE A 231 -15.98 18.22 24.36
N ALA A 232 -17.25 17.91 24.63
CA ALA A 232 -17.72 16.55 24.77
C ALA A 232 -17.58 15.73 23.46
N LEU A 233 -17.88 16.35 22.30
CA LEU A 233 -17.68 15.73 20.98
C LEU A 233 -16.20 15.45 20.71
N ILE A 234 -15.29 16.36 21.06
CA ILE A 234 -13.84 16.18 20.92
C ILE A 234 -13.34 15.03 21.81
N LEU A 235 -13.81 14.93 23.06
CA LEU A 235 -13.44 13.82 23.95
C LEU A 235 -13.88 12.46 23.37
N LEU A 236 -15.12 12.36 22.85
CA LEU A 236 -15.59 11.16 22.17
C LEU A 236 -14.80 10.87 20.89
N ALA A 237 -14.43 11.91 20.13
CA ALA A 237 -13.59 11.77 18.95
C ALA A 237 -12.21 11.21 19.31
N CYS A 238 -11.57 11.69 20.38
CA CYS A 238 -10.30 11.14 20.86
C CYS A 238 -10.41 9.64 21.21
N VAL A 239 -11.49 9.22 21.88
CA VAL A 239 -11.76 7.80 22.14
C VAL A 239 -11.93 7.03 20.83
N GLY A 240 -12.68 7.58 19.87
CA GLY A 240 -12.85 7.01 18.53
C GLY A 240 -11.54 6.87 17.76
N ILE A 241 -10.64 7.86 17.82
CA ILE A 241 -9.33 7.83 17.14
C ILE A 241 -8.49 6.68 17.68
N LEU A 242 -8.46 6.54 19.00
CA LEU A 242 -7.74 5.45 19.66
C LEU A 242 -8.35 4.08 19.32
N ALA A 243 -9.68 3.97 19.37
CA ALA A 243 -10.40 2.72 19.16
C ALA A 243 -10.39 2.22 17.71
N TYR A 244 -10.38 3.12 16.73
CA TYR A 244 -10.49 2.77 15.31
C TYR A 244 -9.16 2.95 14.55
N PRO A 245 -8.80 4.13 14.00
CA PRO A 245 -7.63 4.24 13.15
C PRO A 245 -6.33 3.82 13.84
N VAL A 246 -6.12 4.20 15.10
CA VAL A 246 -4.88 3.87 15.83
C VAL A 246 -4.81 2.38 16.14
N ALA A 247 -5.86 1.80 16.73
CA ALA A 247 -5.88 0.36 17.06
C ALA A 247 -5.78 -0.52 15.81
N ILE A 248 -6.50 -0.20 14.73
CA ILE A 248 -6.45 -0.94 13.47
C ILE A 248 -5.03 -0.86 12.87
N LEU A 249 -4.45 0.35 12.78
CA LEU A 249 -3.12 0.51 12.19
C LEU A 249 -2.03 -0.15 13.05
N ALA A 250 -2.13 -0.06 14.38
CA ALA A 250 -1.23 -0.75 15.30
C ALA A 250 -1.32 -2.27 15.15
N ALA A 251 -2.53 -2.82 15.04
CA ALA A 251 -2.73 -4.24 14.79
C ALA A 251 -2.13 -4.68 13.44
N ILE A 252 -2.42 -3.96 12.35
CA ILE A 252 -1.87 -4.26 11.02
C ILE A 252 -0.33 -4.16 11.01
N SER A 253 0.22 -3.17 11.70
CA SER A 253 1.68 -2.98 11.81
C SER A 253 2.32 -4.15 12.56
N PHE A 254 1.75 -4.54 13.70
CA PHE A 254 2.20 -5.68 14.48
C PHE A 254 2.15 -6.99 13.68
N LEU A 255 1.02 -7.25 13.00
CA LEU A 255 0.86 -8.45 12.16
C LEU A 255 1.87 -8.47 11.02
N THR A 256 2.08 -7.33 10.35
CA THR A 256 3.03 -7.21 9.24
C THR A 256 4.47 -7.42 9.70
N TRP A 257 4.84 -6.89 10.88
CA TRP A 257 6.16 -7.09 11.47
C TRP A 257 6.42 -8.55 11.87
N LYS A 258 5.42 -9.24 12.43
CA LYS A 258 5.54 -10.64 12.86
C LYS A 258 5.43 -11.65 11.73
N TYR A 259 4.86 -11.28 10.59
CA TYR A 259 4.66 -12.15 9.43
C TYR A 259 5.87 -13.03 9.04
N PRO A 260 7.09 -12.49 8.81
CA PRO A 260 8.24 -13.32 8.41
C PRO A 260 8.71 -14.29 9.51
N ILE A 261 8.51 -13.94 10.79
CA ILE A 261 8.88 -14.78 11.93
C ILE A 261 7.93 -15.99 11.99
N TRP A 262 6.63 -15.75 11.86
CA TRP A 262 5.63 -16.80 11.87
C TRP A 262 5.66 -17.70 10.65
N LEU A 263 6.07 -17.18 9.49
CA LEU A 263 6.20 -18.01 8.28
C LEU A 263 7.29 -19.09 8.44
N ARG A 264 8.29 -18.85 9.29
CA ARG A 264 9.39 -19.80 9.57
C ARG A 264 9.06 -20.79 10.68
N SER A 265 7.99 -20.57 11.44
CA SER A 265 7.58 -21.50 12.51
C SER A 265 6.76 -22.66 11.97
N SER A 266 6.72 -23.77 12.71
CA SER A 266 5.93 -24.98 12.36
C SER A 266 4.43 -24.71 12.17
N SER A 267 3.91 -23.63 12.75
CA SER A 267 2.52 -23.16 12.63
C SER A 267 2.28 -22.11 11.52
N GLY A 268 3.22 -21.89 10.61
CA GLY A 268 3.14 -20.82 9.61
C GLY A 268 1.90 -20.88 8.70
N LEU A 269 1.42 -22.08 8.36
CA LEU A 269 0.21 -22.26 7.55
C LEU A 269 -1.07 -21.82 8.27
N GLU A 270 -1.20 -22.14 9.56
CA GLU A 270 -2.35 -21.74 10.38
C GLU A 270 -2.42 -20.21 10.55
N VAL A 271 -1.26 -19.57 10.72
CA VAL A 271 -1.16 -18.11 10.81
C VAL A 271 -1.58 -17.46 9.49
N LEU A 272 -1.16 -18.01 8.35
CA LEU A 272 -1.55 -17.52 7.03
C LEU A 272 -3.05 -17.64 6.78
N GLU A 273 -3.68 -18.71 7.27
CA GLU A 273 -5.14 -18.90 7.20
C GLU A 273 -5.88 -17.92 8.13
N LYS A 274 -5.38 -17.72 9.35
CA LYS A 274 -5.95 -16.80 10.35
C LYS A 274 -5.95 -15.35 9.89
N TYR A 275 -4.87 -14.89 9.24
CA TYR A 275 -4.72 -13.50 8.77
C TYR A 275 -4.82 -13.36 7.25
N ARG A 276 -5.56 -14.28 6.60
CA ARG A 276 -5.77 -14.26 5.15
C ARG A 276 -6.41 -12.97 4.66
N PHE A 277 -7.24 -12.30 5.47
CA PHE A 277 -7.81 -10.99 5.15
C PHE A 277 -6.75 -9.92 4.85
N LEU A 278 -5.60 -9.97 5.52
CA LEU A 278 -4.53 -9.00 5.35
C LEU A 278 -3.57 -9.43 4.24
N PHE A 279 -2.99 -10.64 4.36
CA PHE A 279 -1.90 -11.09 3.48
C PHE A 279 -2.39 -11.85 2.23
N GLY A 280 -3.60 -12.40 2.26
CA GLY A 280 -4.15 -13.22 1.17
C GLY A 280 -4.46 -12.46 -0.12
N ARG A 281 -4.49 -11.12 -0.06
CA ARG A 281 -4.80 -10.24 -1.20
C ARG A 281 -3.57 -9.85 -2.03
N PHE A 282 -2.39 -9.99 -1.43
CA PHE A 282 -1.12 -9.55 -2.02
C PHE A 282 -0.24 -10.73 -2.41
N ARG A 283 0.77 -10.43 -3.23
CA ARG A 283 1.86 -11.36 -3.54
C ARG A 283 2.70 -11.59 -2.27
N PRO A 284 3.13 -12.83 -1.96
CA PRO A 284 3.89 -13.13 -0.74
C PRO A 284 5.17 -12.31 -0.59
N GLU A 285 5.82 -11.94 -1.70
CA GLU A 285 7.04 -11.12 -1.71
C GLU A 285 6.77 -9.65 -1.33
N ARG A 286 5.51 -9.22 -1.43
CA ARG A 286 5.05 -7.84 -1.21
C ARG A 286 4.00 -7.76 -0.08
N TYR A 287 4.12 -8.63 0.93
CA TYR A 287 3.17 -8.74 2.05
C TYR A 287 2.96 -7.43 2.83
N TYR A 288 3.97 -6.55 2.86
CA TYR A 288 3.95 -5.27 3.56
C TYR A 288 3.07 -4.20 2.89
N TYR A 289 2.65 -4.40 1.64
CA TYR A 289 1.83 -3.42 0.92
C TYR A 289 0.47 -3.19 1.57
N GLY A 290 -0.09 -4.19 2.27
CA GLY A 290 -1.33 -4.02 3.04
C GLY A 290 -1.23 -2.93 4.11
N LEU A 291 -0.09 -2.84 4.80
CA LEU A 291 0.19 -1.77 5.77
C LEU A 291 0.34 -0.42 5.08
N MET A 292 1.06 -0.36 3.95
CA MET A 292 1.24 0.87 3.17
C MET A 292 -0.11 1.42 2.68
N LEU A 293 -0.99 0.55 2.18
CA LEU A 293 -2.33 0.92 1.73
C LEU A 293 -3.19 1.41 2.90
N SER A 294 -3.14 0.75 4.06
CA SER A 294 -3.86 1.21 5.25
C SER A 294 -3.36 2.58 5.75
N PHE A 295 -2.06 2.83 5.68
CA PHE A 295 -1.49 4.14 6.02
C PHE A 295 -1.98 5.23 5.05
N HIS A 296 -1.93 4.97 3.74
CA HIS A 296 -2.50 5.85 2.72
C HIS A 296 -3.97 6.19 3.02
N ASN A 297 -4.77 5.16 3.29
CA ASN A 297 -6.19 5.30 3.58
C ASN A 297 -6.48 6.15 4.82
N LEU A 298 -5.59 6.15 5.81
CA LEU A 298 -5.66 7.04 6.98
C LEU A 298 -5.27 8.48 6.61
N VAL A 299 -4.21 8.67 5.83
CA VAL A 299 -3.78 10.01 5.38
C VAL A 299 -4.88 10.69 4.57
N VAL A 300 -5.54 9.96 3.67
CA VAL A 300 -6.72 10.44 2.92
C VAL A 300 -7.81 10.96 3.85
N ALA A 301 -8.09 10.26 4.95
CA ALA A 301 -9.10 10.69 5.93
C ALA A 301 -8.67 11.88 6.81
N LEU A 302 -7.36 12.07 7.01
CA LEU A 302 -6.83 13.16 7.82
C LEU A 302 -6.89 14.51 7.11
N ILE A 303 -6.71 14.53 5.78
CA ILE A 303 -6.63 15.76 4.96
C ILE A 303 -7.84 16.70 5.17
N PRO A 304 -9.11 16.24 5.08
CA PRO A 304 -10.25 17.11 5.32
C PRO A 304 -10.26 17.76 6.72
N ALA A 305 -9.77 17.04 7.73
CA ALA A 305 -9.78 17.49 9.12
C ALA A 305 -8.63 18.45 9.47
N THR A 306 -7.41 18.16 9.00
CA THR A 306 -6.23 18.94 9.36
C THR A 306 -6.06 20.21 8.52
N LEU A 307 -6.62 20.23 7.31
CA LEU A 307 -6.43 21.31 6.34
C LEU A 307 -7.74 22.05 6.02
N VAL A 308 -8.76 21.93 6.88
CA VAL A 308 -10.08 22.57 6.71
C VAL A 308 -10.01 24.08 6.47
N ALA A 309 -8.99 24.75 7.03
CA ALA A 309 -8.79 26.18 6.89
C ALA A 309 -8.23 26.63 5.53
N VAL A 310 -7.65 25.69 4.75
CA VAL A 310 -6.98 26.02 3.48
C VAL A 310 -7.37 25.01 2.39
N PRO A 311 -8.49 25.21 1.69
CA PRO A 311 -9.00 24.28 0.67
C PRO A 311 -8.02 24.01 -0.48
N ALA A 312 -7.24 25.01 -0.88
CA ALA A 312 -6.21 24.84 -1.91
C ALA A 312 -5.16 23.77 -1.55
N LEU A 313 -4.74 23.74 -0.27
CA LEU A 313 -3.80 22.74 0.25
C LEU A 313 -4.42 21.34 0.28
N GLN A 314 -5.73 21.23 0.54
CA GLN A 314 -6.43 19.94 0.56
C GLN A 314 -6.33 19.24 -0.80
N VAL A 315 -6.63 19.94 -1.90
CA VAL A 315 -6.56 19.38 -3.26
C VAL A 315 -5.13 19.03 -3.65
N GLY A 316 -4.17 19.93 -3.43
CA GLY A 316 -2.77 19.69 -3.76
C GLY A 316 -2.16 18.50 -2.99
N ILE A 317 -2.37 18.45 -1.67
CA ILE A 317 -1.85 17.37 -0.82
C ILE A 317 -2.57 16.05 -1.12
N MET A 318 -3.88 16.05 -1.34
CA MET A 318 -4.61 14.85 -1.76
C MET A 318 -4.07 14.31 -3.10
N GLY A 319 -3.81 15.20 -4.07
CA GLY A 319 -3.18 14.84 -5.34
C GLY A 319 -1.81 14.16 -5.15
N ILE A 320 -0.95 14.73 -4.31
CA ILE A 320 0.36 14.15 -3.97
C ILE A 320 0.20 12.76 -3.34
N VAL A 321 -0.72 12.60 -2.39
CA VAL A 321 -0.96 11.33 -1.69
C VAL A 321 -1.44 10.24 -2.65
N VAL A 322 -2.39 10.55 -3.55
CA VAL A 322 -2.87 9.60 -4.56
C VAL A 322 -1.77 9.28 -5.60
N CYS A 323 -0.95 10.26 -5.99
CA CYS A 323 0.22 10.05 -6.87
C CYS A 323 1.26 9.12 -6.25
N VAL A 324 1.57 9.29 -4.95
CA VAL A 324 2.50 8.41 -4.22
C VAL A 324 1.96 6.98 -4.16
N LYS A 325 0.65 6.81 -3.91
CA LYS A 325 -0.01 5.49 -3.98
C LYS A 325 0.13 4.87 -5.37
N LEU A 326 -0.25 5.61 -6.42
CA LEU A 326 -0.21 5.13 -7.81
C LEU A 326 1.21 4.70 -8.20
N THR A 327 2.21 5.51 -7.88
CA THR A 327 3.62 5.22 -8.16
C THR A 327 4.09 3.99 -7.40
N THR A 328 3.81 3.91 -6.10
CA THR A 328 4.18 2.77 -5.26
C THR A 328 3.53 1.47 -5.74
N GLN A 329 2.24 1.53 -6.08
CA GLN A 329 1.48 0.40 -6.61
C GLN A 329 2.03 -0.07 -7.97
N SER A 330 2.36 0.86 -8.85
CA SER A 330 2.92 0.57 -10.18
C SER A 330 4.31 -0.05 -10.10
N LEU A 331 5.16 0.41 -9.17
CA LEU A 331 6.52 -0.11 -8.97
C LEU A 331 6.53 -1.48 -8.28
N LEU A 332 5.66 -1.70 -7.30
CA LEU A 332 5.65 -2.94 -6.51
C LEU A 332 4.80 -4.05 -7.15
N TRP A 333 3.81 -3.69 -7.98
CA TRP A 333 2.79 -4.59 -8.54
C TRP A 333 2.24 -5.60 -7.52
N PRO A 334 1.72 -5.11 -6.37
CA PRO A 334 1.63 -5.89 -5.14
C PRO A 334 0.43 -6.83 -5.09
N TRP A 335 -0.63 -6.59 -5.87
CA TRP A 335 -1.83 -7.42 -5.83
C TRP A 335 -1.54 -8.80 -6.39
N ARG A 336 -2.16 -9.82 -5.78
CA ARG A 336 -1.96 -11.22 -6.17
C ARG A 336 -2.41 -11.51 -7.61
N VAL A 337 -3.44 -10.81 -8.08
CA VAL A 337 -4.03 -10.99 -9.40
C VAL A 337 -3.81 -9.74 -10.22
N ASP A 338 -3.36 -9.89 -11.47
CA ASP A 338 -2.97 -8.75 -12.32
C ASP A 338 -4.14 -7.83 -12.65
N VAL A 339 -5.34 -8.38 -12.85
CA VAL A 339 -6.57 -7.58 -13.04
C VAL A 339 -6.78 -6.59 -11.88
N ALA A 340 -6.47 -7.00 -10.64
CA ALA A 340 -6.59 -6.12 -9.48
C ALA A 340 -5.51 -5.02 -9.46
N ASN A 341 -4.31 -5.28 -10.02
CA ASN A 341 -3.30 -4.23 -10.19
C ASN A 341 -3.74 -3.19 -11.22
N TYR A 342 -4.25 -3.63 -12.38
CA TYR A 342 -4.78 -2.71 -13.40
C TYR A 342 -5.97 -1.89 -12.88
N ASN A 343 -6.91 -2.54 -12.17
CA ASN A 343 -8.07 -1.85 -11.60
C ASN A 343 -7.66 -0.79 -10.57
N ASP A 344 -6.74 -1.10 -9.64
CA ASP A 344 -6.25 -0.11 -8.66
C ASP A 344 -5.56 1.08 -9.35
N MET A 345 -4.80 0.81 -10.41
CA MET A 345 -4.14 1.83 -11.23
C MET A 345 -5.16 2.77 -11.92
N VAL A 346 -6.18 2.19 -12.57
CA VAL A 346 -7.25 2.94 -13.25
C VAL A 346 -8.06 3.78 -12.25
N LEU A 347 -8.43 3.21 -11.10
CA LEU A 347 -9.17 3.92 -10.06
C LEU A 347 -8.35 5.09 -9.49
N SER A 348 -7.06 4.88 -9.21
CA SER A 348 -6.17 5.94 -8.74
C SER A 348 -5.94 7.03 -9.79
N ALA A 349 -5.77 6.68 -11.06
CA ALA A 349 -5.68 7.65 -12.14
C ALA A 349 -6.98 8.44 -12.30
N GLY A 350 -8.14 7.79 -12.18
CA GLY A 350 -9.46 8.43 -12.19
C GLY A 350 -9.64 9.45 -11.07
N LEU A 351 -9.19 9.13 -9.85
CA LEU A 351 -9.21 10.09 -8.73
C LEU A 351 -8.29 11.30 -8.98
N LEU A 352 -7.11 11.10 -9.56
CA LEU A 352 -6.23 12.21 -9.94
C LEU A 352 -6.85 13.09 -11.01
N MET A 353 -7.45 12.49 -12.04
CA MET A 353 -8.17 13.23 -13.08
C MET A 353 -9.32 14.03 -12.48
N LEU A 354 -10.08 13.45 -11.54
CA LEU A 354 -11.16 14.15 -10.85
C LEU A 354 -10.63 15.34 -10.04
N LEU A 355 -9.52 15.20 -9.32
CA LEU A 355 -8.91 16.32 -8.59
C LEU A 355 -8.47 17.46 -9.51
N LEU A 356 -7.88 17.12 -10.67
CA LEU A 356 -7.49 18.12 -11.67
C LEU A 356 -8.71 18.86 -12.24
N LEU A 357 -9.80 18.14 -12.52
CA LEU A 357 -11.04 18.71 -13.03
C LEU A 357 -11.83 19.49 -11.97
N ALA A 358 -11.71 19.13 -10.70
CA ALA A 358 -12.38 19.80 -9.58
C ALA A 358 -11.63 21.04 -9.10
N SER A 359 -10.31 21.14 -9.33
CA SER A 359 -9.48 22.26 -8.88
C SER A 359 -9.99 23.66 -9.29
N PRO A 360 -10.52 23.89 -10.51
CA PRO A 360 -11.07 25.19 -10.90
C PRO A 360 -12.36 25.57 -10.16
N LEU A 361 -13.03 24.61 -9.51
CA LEU A 361 -14.27 24.83 -8.75
C LEU A 361 -14.02 25.13 -7.26
N LEU A 362 -12.75 25.27 -6.85
CA LEU A 362 -12.39 25.63 -5.48
C LEU A 362 -12.89 27.03 -5.14
N ASN A 363 -13.54 27.15 -3.98
CA ASN A 363 -14.01 28.45 -3.47
C ASN A 363 -12.83 29.22 -2.85
N LEU A 364 -12.05 29.92 -3.67
CA LEU A 364 -10.89 30.70 -3.24
C LEU A 364 -11.09 32.17 -3.58
N ASN A 365 -10.61 33.06 -2.70
CA ASN A 365 -10.36 34.45 -3.08
C ASN A 365 -9.29 34.48 -4.18
N GLU A 366 -9.59 35.12 -5.32
CA GLU A 366 -8.76 35.09 -6.54
C GLU A 366 -7.26 35.38 -6.28
N GLN A 367 -6.94 36.35 -5.43
CA GLN A 367 -5.55 36.70 -5.09
C GLN A 367 -4.80 35.58 -4.34
N LYS A 368 -5.43 34.97 -3.33
CA LYS A 368 -4.79 33.88 -2.56
C LYS A 368 -4.68 32.60 -3.39
N ALA A 369 -5.62 32.37 -4.30
CA ALA A 369 -5.58 31.23 -5.23
C ALA A 369 -4.34 31.31 -6.14
N MET A 370 -4.11 32.47 -6.74
CA MET A 370 -3.03 32.68 -7.72
C MET A 370 -1.64 32.56 -7.08
N GLU A 371 -1.41 33.16 -5.92
CA GLU A 371 -0.14 33.02 -5.19
C GLU A 371 0.13 31.56 -4.81
N PHE A 372 -0.91 30.83 -4.40
CA PHE A 372 -0.76 29.45 -3.95
C PHE A 372 -0.47 28.48 -5.10
N VAL A 373 -1.17 28.62 -6.22
CA VAL A 373 -0.92 27.85 -7.44
C VAL A 373 0.49 28.11 -7.97
N ALA A 374 0.96 29.35 -7.91
CA ALA A 374 2.32 29.70 -8.30
C ALA A 374 3.39 29.00 -7.45
N VAL A 375 3.21 28.93 -6.13
CA VAL A 375 4.12 28.20 -5.22
C VAL A 375 4.13 26.70 -5.52
N LEU A 376 2.95 26.08 -5.68
CA LEU A 376 2.85 24.65 -5.99
C LEU A 376 3.50 24.30 -7.33
N LEU A 377 3.24 25.12 -8.36
CA LEU A 377 3.87 24.97 -9.67
C LEU A 377 5.39 25.14 -9.59
N ALA A 378 5.88 26.14 -8.86
CA ALA A 378 7.32 26.34 -8.66
C ALA A 378 7.96 25.09 -8.01
N VAL A 379 7.35 24.54 -6.97
CA VAL A 379 7.84 23.31 -6.30
C VAL A 379 7.91 22.14 -7.28
N VAL A 380 6.88 21.91 -8.10
CA VAL A 380 6.87 20.83 -9.10
C VAL A 380 7.94 21.09 -10.18
N MET A 381 8.08 22.33 -10.65
CA MET A 381 9.08 22.73 -11.64
C MET A 381 10.52 22.55 -11.14
N PHE A 382 10.79 22.64 -9.84
CA PHE A 382 12.10 22.33 -9.27
C PHE A 382 12.31 20.84 -8.97
N LEU A 383 11.28 20.14 -8.51
CA LEU A 383 11.38 18.72 -8.15
C LEU A 383 11.55 17.80 -9.36
N LEU A 384 10.87 18.07 -10.48
CA LEU A 384 10.96 17.22 -11.67
C LEU A 384 12.38 17.18 -12.28
N PRO A 385 13.09 18.31 -12.47
CA PRO A 385 14.48 18.31 -12.90
C PRO A 385 15.41 17.63 -11.91
N ILE A 386 15.24 17.84 -10.60
CA ILE A 386 16.07 17.20 -9.56
C ILE A 386 15.89 15.68 -9.61
N ALA A 387 14.65 15.19 -9.70
CA ALA A 387 14.35 13.77 -9.83
C ALA A 387 14.95 13.18 -11.11
N ALA A 388 14.84 13.88 -12.25
CA ALA A 388 15.45 13.47 -13.50
C ALA A 388 16.99 13.43 -13.40
N LEU A 389 17.60 14.42 -12.75
CA LEU A 389 19.05 14.50 -12.56
C LEU A 389 19.57 13.39 -11.64
N LEU A 390 18.85 13.09 -10.56
CA LEU A 390 19.15 11.97 -9.66
C LEU A 390 19.00 10.62 -10.37
N ALA A 391 17.94 10.44 -11.16
CA ALA A 391 17.74 9.22 -11.94
C ALA A 391 18.83 9.03 -13.01
N ALA A 392 19.19 10.10 -13.72
CA ALA A 392 20.28 10.09 -14.69
C ALA A 392 21.61 9.80 -14.02
N SER A 393 21.90 10.44 -12.88
CA SER A 393 23.12 10.21 -12.09
C SER A 393 23.18 8.76 -11.59
N ALA A 394 22.08 8.22 -11.08
CA ALA A 394 22.00 6.83 -10.66
C ALA A 394 22.20 5.85 -11.84
N ALA A 395 21.61 6.14 -13.00
CA ALA A 395 21.77 5.33 -14.20
C ALA A 395 23.22 5.35 -14.72
N VAL A 396 23.86 6.53 -14.71
CA VAL A 396 25.27 6.69 -15.07
C VAL A 396 26.15 5.94 -14.07
N CYS A 397 25.97 6.14 -12.77
CA CYS A 397 26.70 5.40 -11.74
C CYS A 397 26.51 3.88 -11.85
N PHE A 398 25.31 3.40 -12.22
CA PHE A 398 25.04 1.97 -12.38
C PHE A 398 25.67 1.39 -13.65
N ARG A 399 25.77 2.17 -14.74
CA ARG A 399 26.44 1.77 -15.99
C ARG A 399 27.96 1.89 -15.92
N LEU A 400 28.49 2.83 -15.12
CA LEU A 400 29.92 2.97 -14.86
C LEU A 400 30.44 1.96 -13.84
N ARG A 401 29.56 1.27 -13.10
CA ARG A 401 29.95 0.13 -12.28
C ARG A 401 30.24 -1.07 -13.19
N PRO A 402 31.46 -1.64 -13.18
CA PRO A 402 31.76 -2.86 -13.93
C PRO A 402 30.83 -3.97 -13.43
N GLN A 403 29.98 -4.48 -14.33
CA GLN A 403 29.11 -5.60 -14.04
C GLN A 403 29.78 -6.88 -14.51
N SER A 404 30.27 -7.67 -13.58
CA SER A 404 30.68 -9.04 -13.82
C SER A 404 29.52 -9.83 -14.46
N LYS A 405 29.72 -10.36 -15.66
CA LYS A 405 28.74 -11.20 -16.37
C LYS A 405 28.47 -12.52 -15.63
N TYR A 406 29.50 -13.05 -14.96
CA TYR A 406 29.51 -14.32 -14.26
C TYR A 406 29.66 -14.12 -12.75
N SER A 407 28.81 -14.81 -12.00
CA SER A 407 28.89 -14.85 -10.54
C SER A 407 30.05 -15.71 -10.06
N MET A 408 30.45 -16.71 -10.85
CA MET A 408 31.50 -17.66 -10.52
C MET A 408 32.15 -18.19 -11.80
N PHE A 409 33.48 -18.33 -11.77
CA PHE A 409 34.27 -19.01 -12.79
C PHE A 409 34.81 -20.32 -12.20
N LEU A 410 34.65 -21.45 -12.90
CA LEU A 410 35.14 -22.76 -12.46
C LEU A 410 36.50 -23.09 -13.09
N CYS A 411 37.59 -22.79 -12.37
CA CYS A 411 38.95 -23.15 -12.76
C CYS A 411 39.21 -24.62 -12.42
N HIS A 412 39.51 -25.45 -13.42
CA HIS A 412 39.62 -26.89 -13.22
C HIS A 412 40.44 -27.63 -14.29
N HIS A 413 40.99 -28.78 -13.90
CA HIS A 413 41.59 -29.70 -14.86
C HIS A 413 40.49 -30.42 -15.68
N LYS A 414 40.58 -30.37 -17.02
CA LYS A 414 39.53 -30.87 -17.93
C LYS A 414 39.17 -32.33 -17.69
N ALA A 415 40.17 -33.21 -17.58
CA ALA A 415 39.96 -34.63 -17.36
C ALA A 415 39.66 -34.95 -15.88
N GLY A 416 40.32 -34.26 -14.95
CA GLY A 416 40.25 -34.55 -13.52
C GLY A 416 38.97 -34.04 -12.82
N ALA A 417 38.41 -32.93 -13.29
CA ALA A 417 37.30 -32.25 -12.61
C ALA A 417 36.18 -31.75 -13.53
N GLY A 418 36.24 -32.01 -14.84
CA GLY A 418 35.24 -31.51 -15.80
C GLY A 418 33.80 -31.96 -15.49
N ALA A 419 33.62 -33.24 -15.13
CA ALA A 419 32.30 -33.76 -14.75
C ALA A 419 31.76 -33.12 -13.46
N LEU A 420 32.63 -32.92 -12.46
CA LEU A 420 32.28 -32.26 -11.20
C LEU A 420 31.89 -30.79 -11.43
N CYS A 421 32.65 -30.06 -12.25
CA CYS A 421 32.37 -28.66 -12.56
C CYS A 421 31.04 -28.50 -13.30
N ARG A 422 30.74 -29.38 -14.26
CA ARG A 422 29.44 -29.40 -14.95
C ARG A 422 28.30 -29.74 -13.98
N PHE A 423 28.52 -30.66 -13.05
CA PHE A 423 27.54 -30.98 -12.00
C PHE A 423 27.26 -29.79 -11.07
N ILE A 424 28.30 -29.10 -10.59
CA ILE A 424 28.19 -27.88 -9.77
C ILE A 424 27.38 -26.82 -10.52
N LYS A 425 27.70 -26.60 -11.80
CA LYS A 425 26.99 -25.65 -12.66
C LYS A 425 25.50 -25.97 -12.77
N LEU A 426 25.15 -27.24 -13.01
CA LEU A 426 23.74 -27.68 -13.08
C LEU A 426 23.00 -27.50 -11.75
N ILE A 427 23.62 -27.84 -10.62
CA ILE A 427 23.02 -27.66 -9.29
C ILE A 427 22.78 -26.18 -9.00
N VAL A 428 23.78 -25.34 -9.22
CA VAL A 428 23.66 -23.91 -8.93
C VAL A 428 22.62 -23.27 -9.86
N HIS A 429 22.52 -23.69 -11.11
CA HIS A 429 21.47 -23.22 -12.01
C HIS A 429 20.07 -23.68 -11.57
N LYS A 430 19.95 -24.89 -11.02
CA LYS A 430 18.67 -25.45 -10.56
C LYS A 430 18.16 -24.79 -9.27
N TYR A 431 19.05 -24.49 -8.32
CA TYR A 431 18.67 -23.99 -6.99
C TYR A 431 18.98 -22.49 -6.77
N GLY A 432 19.77 -21.88 -7.65
CA GLY A 432 20.16 -20.47 -7.60
C GLY A 432 19.91 -19.74 -8.93
N ARG A 433 20.02 -18.41 -8.91
CA ARG A 433 19.97 -17.55 -10.12
C ARG A 433 21.35 -16.98 -10.44
N MET A 434 22.38 -17.81 -10.36
CA MET A 434 23.78 -17.40 -10.60
C MET A 434 24.25 -17.89 -11.97
N ASN A 435 24.89 -17.00 -12.71
CA ASN A 435 25.55 -17.35 -13.97
C ASN A 435 26.94 -17.88 -13.65
N ILE A 436 27.21 -19.14 -14.00
CA ILE A 436 28.51 -19.76 -13.82
C ILE A 436 29.17 -19.92 -15.18
N PHE A 437 30.44 -19.54 -15.26
CA PHE A 437 31.28 -19.78 -16.42
C PHE A 437 32.03 -21.11 -16.30
N LEU A 438 31.96 -21.93 -17.36
CA LEU A 438 32.69 -23.17 -17.50
C LEU A 438 33.33 -23.24 -18.90
N ASP A 439 34.66 -23.40 -18.97
CA ASP A 439 35.43 -23.39 -20.24
C ASP A 439 34.87 -24.35 -21.30
N SER A 440 34.39 -25.52 -20.87
CA SER A 440 33.96 -26.61 -21.74
C SER A 440 32.54 -26.45 -22.30
N ASP A 441 31.78 -25.47 -21.80
CA ASP A 441 30.39 -25.21 -22.22
C ASP A 441 30.22 -23.83 -22.87
N GLU A 442 31.06 -22.84 -22.53
CA GLU A 442 30.89 -21.43 -22.91
C GLU A 442 31.93 -20.85 -23.89
N LEU A 443 32.97 -21.61 -24.26
CA LEU A 443 34.20 -21.03 -24.80
C LEU A 443 34.57 -21.63 -26.18
N ASP A 444 34.41 -20.82 -27.22
CA ASP A 444 34.84 -21.14 -28.60
C ASP A 444 36.29 -20.67 -28.89
N ASP A 445 36.83 -19.73 -28.10
CA ASP A 445 38.14 -19.10 -28.28
C ASP A 445 38.91 -18.92 -26.96
N LEU A 446 39.89 -19.79 -26.73
CA LEU A 446 40.72 -19.84 -25.52
C LEU A 446 41.49 -18.53 -25.21
N SER A 447 41.66 -17.63 -26.18
CA SER A 447 42.38 -16.36 -25.98
C SER A 447 41.69 -15.41 -24.99
N ARG A 448 40.38 -15.55 -24.79
CA ARG A 448 39.59 -14.63 -23.94
C ARG A 448 39.47 -15.07 -22.49
N ILE A 449 40.00 -16.25 -22.13
CA ILE A 449 39.72 -16.88 -20.84
C ILE A 449 40.23 -16.05 -19.65
N PHE A 450 41.43 -15.48 -19.77
CA PHE A 450 42.04 -14.66 -18.73
C PHE A 450 41.33 -13.31 -18.56
N GLU A 451 40.87 -12.71 -19.67
CA GLU A 451 40.06 -11.49 -19.63
C GLU A 451 38.76 -11.75 -18.88
N ILE A 452 38.06 -12.85 -19.19
CA ILE A 452 36.80 -13.23 -18.53
C ILE A 452 36.98 -13.40 -17.02
N VAL A 453 38.10 -13.99 -16.59
CA VAL A 453 38.43 -14.08 -15.17
C VAL A 453 38.67 -12.70 -14.56
N SER A 454 39.43 -11.84 -15.25
CA SER A 454 39.86 -10.53 -14.75
C SER A 454 38.75 -9.48 -14.66
N SER A 455 37.79 -9.48 -15.60
CA SER A 455 36.79 -8.41 -15.74
C SER A 455 35.35 -8.88 -15.54
N ASP A 456 35.04 -10.11 -15.94
CA ASP A 456 33.66 -10.57 -16.09
C ASP A 456 33.22 -11.51 -14.98
N THR A 457 34.09 -11.80 -14.01
CA THR A 457 33.87 -12.81 -12.96
C THR A 457 33.88 -12.18 -11.57
N ARG A 458 32.91 -12.51 -10.71
CA ARG A 458 32.90 -12.04 -9.30
C ARG A 458 33.83 -12.82 -8.37
N CYS A 459 33.90 -14.13 -8.56
CA CYS A 459 34.82 -15.00 -7.83
C CYS A 459 35.27 -16.17 -8.70
N LEU A 460 36.49 -16.62 -8.49
CA LEU A 460 37.02 -17.82 -9.14
C LEU A 460 36.97 -18.96 -8.13
N VAL A 461 36.36 -20.08 -8.49
CA VAL A 461 36.44 -21.33 -7.72
C VAL A 461 37.53 -22.19 -8.33
N ALA A 462 38.60 -22.39 -7.59
CA ALA A 462 39.68 -23.29 -7.98
C ALA A 462 39.33 -24.70 -7.51
N VAL A 463 39.06 -25.61 -8.45
CA VAL A 463 38.75 -27.02 -8.16
C VAL A 463 40.07 -27.78 -8.07
N LEU A 464 40.53 -27.94 -6.83
CA LEU A 464 41.85 -28.44 -6.49
C LEU A 464 41.90 -29.96 -6.61
N THR A 465 42.32 -30.46 -7.77
CA THR A 465 42.65 -31.87 -8.05
C THR A 465 44.17 -32.07 -8.13
N PRO A 466 44.71 -33.30 -8.00
CA PRO A 466 46.14 -33.57 -8.15
C PRO A 466 46.76 -33.00 -9.44
N ASP A 467 46.00 -33.00 -10.53
CA ASP A 467 46.48 -32.58 -11.86
C ASP A 467 46.18 -31.11 -12.19
N LEU A 468 45.66 -30.30 -11.26
CA LEU A 468 45.22 -28.93 -11.56
C LEU A 468 46.34 -28.08 -12.17
N LEU A 469 47.52 -28.11 -11.56
CA LEU A 469 48.69 -27.33 -11.99
C LEU A 469 49.42 -27.93 -13.21
N GLN A 470 49.04 -29.12 -13.66
CA GLN A 470 49.62 -29.69 -14.89
C GLN A 470 49.15 -28.94 -16.14
N ARG A 471 48.06 -28.17 -16.05
CA ARG A 471 47.52 -27.38 -17.16
C ARG A 471 47.85 -25.90 -16.97
N MET A 472 48.60 -25.32 -17.90
CA MET A 472 48.99 -23.90 -17.88
C MET A 472 47.79 -22.94 -17.71
N TRP A 473 46.64 -23.29 -18.29
CA TRP A 473 45.44 -22.46 -18.27
C TRP A 473 44.92 -22.26 -16.84
N CYS A 474 44.95 -23.29 -16.00
CA CYS A 474 44.49 -23.18 -14.62
C CYS A 474 45.41 -22.29 -13.78
N ALA A 475 46.72 -22.40 -13.99
CA ALA A 475 47.68 -21.48 -13.36
C ALA A 475 47.45 -20.04 -13.82
N GLY A 476 47.29 -19.82 -15.13
CA GLY A 476 46.99 -18.51 -15.69
C GLY A 476 45.69 -17.92 -15.15
N GLU A 477 44.60 -18.69 -15.08
CA GLU A 477 43.31 -18.26 -14.53
C GLU A 477 43.43 -17.81 -13.07
N MET A 478 44.10 -18.60 -12.22
CA MET A 478 44.33 -18.22 -10.82
C MET A 478 45.20 -16.98 -10.69
N THR A 479 46.25 -16.85 -11.51
CA THR A 479 47.11 -15.67 -11.51
C THR A 479 46.36 -14.43 -12.01
N SER A 480 45.54 -14.53 -13.04
CA SER A 480 44.66 -13.44 -13.52
C SER A 480 43.68 -13.01 -12.44
N ALA A 481 43.04 -13.95 -11.74
CA ALA A 481 42.14 -13.63 -10.63
C ALA A 481 42.89 -12.88 -9.52
N ARG A 482 44.10 -13.32 -9.17
CA ARG A 482 44.94 -12.69 -8.14
C ARG A 482 45.36 -11.27 -8.54
N LYS A 483 45.84 -11.06 -9.77
CA LYS A 483 46.23 -9.73 -10.28
C LYS A 483 45.05 -8.74 -10.30
N SER A 484 43.86 -9.22 -10.62
CA SER A 484 42.64 -8.40 -10.70
C SER A 484 41.87 -8.27 -9.38
N GLY A 485 42.39 -8.82 -8.27
CA GLY A 485 41.73 -8.76 -6.96
C GLY A 485 40.42 -9.54 -6.89
N ILE A 486 40.22 -10.52 -7.77
CA ILE A 486 39.05 -11.41 -7.76
C ILE A 486 39.25 -12.48 -6.68
N PRO A 487 38.31 -12.64 -5.73
CA PRO A 487 38.40 -13.67 -4.70
C PRO A 487 38.51 -15.07 -5.29
N ILE A 488 39.51 -15.82 -4.84
CA ILE A 488 39.72 -17.23 -5.18
C ILE A 488 39.18 -18.10 -4.04
N ILE A 489 38.22 -18.95 -4.34
CA ILE A 489 37.59 -19.88 -3.40
C ILE A 489 38.12 -21.29 -3.70
N PRO A 490 38.90 -21.90 -2.80
CA PRO A 490 39.41 -23.25 -3.01
C PRO A 490 38.30 -24.30 -2.77
N LEU A 491 38.15 -25.22 -3.71
CA LEU A 491 37.35 -26.43 -3.56
C LEU A 491 38.29 -27.64 -3.57
N TYR A 492 38.52 -28.22 -2.39
CA TYR A 492 39.44 -29.35 -2.22
C TYR A 492 38.80 -30.66 -2.69
N CYS A 493 39.47 -31.37 -3.61
CA CYS A 493 39.10 -32.72 -4.01
C CYS A 493 40.04 -33.77 -3.40
N ASP A 494 39.58 -35.01 -3.35
CA ASP A 494 40.36 -36.13 -2.84
C ASP A 494 41.68 -36.28 -3.61
N GLY A 495 42.77 -36.48 -2.87
CA GLY A 495 44.11 -36.65 -3.42
C GLY A 495 44.87 -35.34 -3.69
N PHE A 496 44.24 -34.16 -3.54
CA PHE A 496 44.98 -32.91 -3.65
C PHE A 496 45.97 -32.73 -2.50
N ALA A 497 47.22 -32.44 -2.85
CA ALA A 497 48.26 -32.05 -1.92
C ALA A 497 48.81 -30.68 -2.35
N PHE A 498 49.11 -29.81 -1.37
CA PHE A 498 49.76 -28.55 -1.66
C PHE A 498 51.16 -28.80 -2.25
N PRO A 499 51.55 -28.09 -3.31
CA PRO A 499 52.90 -28.22 -3.86
C PRO A 499 53.92 -27.73 -2.83
N ASP A 500 55.00 -28.48 -2.66
CA ASP A 500 56.16 -28.07 -1.87
C ASP A 500 57.01 -27.03 -2.63
N ALA A 501 57.98 -26.44 -1.94
CA ALA A 501 58.85 -25.40 -2.53
C ALA A 501 59.61 -25.92 -3.77
N ASP A 502 59.98 -27.19 -3.79
CA ASP A 502 60.66 -27.82 -4.91
C ASP A 502 59.73 -28.02 -6.12
N CYS A 503 58.47 -28.39 -5.90
CA CYS A 503 57.44 -28.43 -6.94
C CYS A 503 57.16 -27.04 -7.53
N ILE A 504 57.06 -25.99 -6.69
CA ILE A 504 56.83 -24.61 -7.15
C ILE A 504 58.01 -24.12 -7.99
N ASN A 505 59.25 -24.41 -7.57
CA ASN A 505 60.45 -24.03 -8.33
C ASN A 505 60.55 -24.75 -9.68
N LYS A 506 60.00 -25.97 -9.78
CA LYS A 506 60.00 -26.78 -11.01
C LYS A 506 58.73 -26.63 -11.85
N ILE A 507 57.76 -25.78 -11.45
CA ILE A 507 56.47 -25.67 -12.15
C ILE A 507 56.63 -25.28 -13.63
N GLU A 508 57.65 -24.49 -13.94
CA GLU A 508 57.99 -24.09 -15.32
C GLU A 508 58.33 -25.31 -16.19
N SER A 509 58.98 -26.33 -15.62
CA SER A 509 59.33 -27.56 -16.34
C SER A 509 58.13 -28.47 -16.65
N VAL A 510 56.96 -28.19 -16.07
CA VAL A 510 55.72 -28.95 -16.30
C VAL A 510 55.09 -28.57 -17.65
N TRP A 511 55.36 -27.37 -18.16
CA TRP A 511 54.75 -26.85 -19.39
C TRP A 511 55.79 -26.65 -20.50
N THR A 512 55.37 -26.90 -21.73
CA THR A 512 56.18 -26.70 -22.93
C THR A 512 56.51 -25.22 -23.17
N GLU A 513 57.61 -24.90 -23.84
CA GLU A 513 58.00 -23.50 -24.12
C GLU A 513 56.90 -22.68 -24.83
N GLU A 514 56.14 -23.31 -25.73
CA GLU A 514 54.99 -22.68 -26.41
C GLU A 514 53.86 -22.29 -25.42
N GLN A 515 53.61 -23.14 -24.43
CA GLN A 515 52.64 -22.88 -23.37
C GLN A 515 53.10 -21.72 -22.47
N GLN A 516 54.38 -21.68 -22.13
CA GLN A 516 54.95 -20.57 -21.35
C GLN A 516 54.89 -19.24 -22.11
N TYR A 517 55.16 -19.28 -23.42
CA TYR A 517 55.02 -18.12 -24.30
C TYR A 517 53.57 -17.61 -24.34
N THR A 518 52.60 -18.52 -24.39
CA THR A 518 51.16 -18.19 -24.38
C THR A 518 50.74 -17.46 -23.09
N LEU A 519 51.26 -17.85 -21.93
CA LEU A 519 51.00 -17.14 -20.68
C LEU A 519 51.62 -15.74 -20.69
N THR A 520 52.87 -15.65 -21.16
CA THR A 520 53.62 -14.40 -21.23
C THR A 520 52.96 -13.40 -22.19
N SER A 521 52.39 -13.87 -23.31
CA SER A 521 51.67 -13.02 -24.26
C SER A 521 50.39 -12.39 -23.68
N HIS A 522 49.86 -12.95 -22.59
CA HIS A 522 48.73 -12.40 -21.83
C HIS A 522 49.17 -11.63 -20.57
N GLY A 523 50.46 -11.29 -20.45
CA GLY A 523 50.99 -10.52 -19.33
C GLY A 523 51.10 -11.31 -18.01
N ILE A 524 51.17 -12.64 -18.09
CA ILE A 524 51.36 -13.55 -16.96
C ILE A 524 52.79 -14.08 -17.00
N SER A 525 53.65 -13.59 -16.11
CA SER A 525 55.03 -14.09 -15.98
C SER A 525 55.08 -15.31 -15.05
N MET A 526 56.16 -16.08 -15.11
CA MET A 526 56.35 -17.22 -14.20
C MET A 526 56.52 -16.80 -12.74
N GLU A 527 57.06 -15.60 -12.50
CA GLU A 527 57.11 -15.02 -11.15
C GLU A 527 55.72 -14.70 -10.60
N ASP A 528 54.74 -14.41 -11.45
CA ASP A 528 53.35 -14.18 -11.01
C ASP A 528 52.60 -15.48 -10.68
N ILE A 529 53.09 -16.61 -11.19
CA ILE A 529 52.50 -17.95 -11.00
C ILE A 529 53.02 -18.60 -9.72
N LYS A 530 54.30 -18.43 -9.42
CA LYS A 530 54.92 -18.87 -8.16
C LYS A 530 54.39 -18.05 -6.98
#